data_AF-A0A2N5KHH1-F1
#
_entry.id   AF-A0A2N5KHH1-F1
#
_cell.length_a   1.000
_cell.length_b   1.000
_cell.length_c   1.000
_cell.angle_alpha   90.00
_cell.angle_beta   90.00
_cell.angle_gamma   90.00
#
_symmetry.space_group_name_H-M   'P 1'
#
loop_
_entity.id
_entity.type
_entity.pdbx_description
1 polymer ?
#
loop_
_entity_poly.entity_id
_entity_poly.type
_entity_poly.pdbx_seq_one_letter_code
_entity_poly.pdbx_strand_id
1 'polypeptide(L)' 'MRLLPSSVPMAESDEMVAALQACHAHVRYTLHPVAGDEAWSPAYEEPELYPWLLSQGRDTS' A
#
# COMPACT_ATOMS: atom_id res chain seq x y z
N MET A 1 0.21 -18.24 -14.42
CA MET A 1 0.19 -17.52 -13.13
C MET A 1 -1.26 -17.17 -12.85
N ARG A 2 -1.86 -17.66 -11.75
CA ARG A 2 -3.29 -17.45 -11.43
C ARG A 2 -3.39 -16.43 -10.30
N LEU A 3 -4.12 -15.35 -10.53
CA LEU A 3 -4.46 -14.36 -9.50
C LEU A 3 -5.45 -15.01 -8.53
N LEU A 4 -5.28 -14.75 -7.23
CA LEU A 4 -6.24 -15.17 -6.22
C LEU A 4 -7.33 -14.10 -6.10
N PRO A 5 -8.62 -14.48 -6.06
CA PRO A 5 -9.68 -13.52 -5.81
C PRO A 5 -9.50 -12.95 -4.39
N SER A 6 -9.47 -11.62 -4.29
CA SER A 6 -9.55 -10.88 -3.03
C SER A 6 -11.02 -10.63 -2.68
N SER A 7 -11.39 -10.73 -1.41
CA SER A 7 -12.71 -10.31 -0.91
C SER A 7 -12.89 -8.79 -0.98
N VAL A 8 -11.79 -8.04 -1.08
CA VAL A 8 -11.77 -6.58 -1.24
C VAL A 8 -11.36 -6.23 -2.68
N PRO A 9 -12.17 -5.44 -3.43
CA PRO A 9 -11.79 -4.99 -4.77
C PRO A 9 -10.53 -4.11 -4.77
N MET A 10 -9.59 -4.39 -5.67
CA MET A 10 -8.37 -3.57 -5.82
C MET A 10 -8.67 -2.10 -6.15
N ALA A 11 -9.78 -1.86 -6.87
CA ALA A 11 -10.23 -0.53 -7.27
C ALA A 11 -10.40 0.43 -6.08
N GLU A 12 -10.74 -0.07 -4.89
CA GLU A 12 -10.88 0.78 -3.69
C GLU A 12 -9.53 1.39 -3.27
N SER A 13 -8.44 0.63 -3.41
CA SER A 13 -7.09 1.15 -3.17
C SER A 13 -6.65 2.12 -4.27
N ASP A 14 -6.96 1.81 -5.53
CA ASP A 14 -6.64 2.68 -6.67
C ASP A 14 -7.31 4.05 -6.52
N GLU A 15 -8.59 4.09 -6.14
CA GLU A 15 -9.35 5.33 -5.89
C GLU A 15 -8.72 6.18 -4.78
N MET A 16 -8.31 5.56 -3.67
CA MET A 16 -7.66 6.25 -2.56
C MET A 16 -6.30 6.84 -2.97
N VAL A 17 -5.49 6.06 -3.69
CA VAL A 17 -4.17 6.50 -4.16
C VAL A 17 -4.32 7.66 -5.14
N ALA A 18 -5.28 7.59 -6.06
CA ALA A 18 -5.57 8.69 -6.99
C ALA A 18 -5.99 9.96 -6.26
N ALA A 19 -6.84 9.86 -5.23
CA ALA A 19 -7.24 11.01 -4.41
C ALA A 19 -6.05 11.62 -3.65
N LEU A 20 -5.18 10.80 -3.06
CA LEU A 20 -3.98 11.26 -2.36
C LEU A 20 -2.98 11.95 -3.33
N GLN A 21 -2.80 11.38 -4.51
CA GLN A 21 -1.96 11.97 -5.56
C GLN A 21 -2.51 13.32 -6.04
N ALA A 22 -3.83 13.46 -6.22
CA ALA A 22 -4.47 14.72 -6.59
C ALA A 22 -4.25 15.82 -5.53
N CYS A 23 -4.12 15.43 -4.26
CA CYS A 23 -3.77 16.32 -3.15
C CYS A 23 -2.27 16.57 -3.00
N HIS A 24 -1.42 16.05 -3.91
CA HIS A 24 0.05 16.10 -3.82
C HIS A 24 0.59 15.48 -2.52
N ALA A 25 -0.14 14.52 -1.93
CA ALA A 25 0.33 13.79 -0.77
C ALA A 25 1.51 12.87 -1.13
N HIS A 26 2.43 12.68 -0.19
CA HIS A 26 3.53 11.75 -0.33
C HIS A 26 3.06 10.30 -0.10
N VAL A 27 2.50 9.67 -1.14
CA VAL A 27 1.92 8.32 -1.12
C VAL A 27 2.79 7.32 -1.90
N ARG A 28 2.95 6.11 -1.35
CA ARG A 28 3.54 4.95 -2.04
C ARG A 28 2.50 3.83 -2.08
N TYR A 29 2.36 3.18 -3.23
CA TYR A 29 1.42 2.08 -3.44
C TYR A 29 2.14 0.91 -4.13
N THR A 30 2.01 -0.28 -3.57
CA THR A 30 2.57 -1.54 -4.10
C THR A 30 1.44 -2.54 -4.28
N LEU A 31 1.26 -3.03 -5.50
CA LEU A 31 0.26 -4.06 -5.80
C LEU A 31 0.94 -5.43 -5.87
N HIS A 32 0.44 -6.38 -5.08
CA HIS A 32 0.87 -7.79 -5.12
C HIS A 32 -0.20 -8.64 -5.83
N PRO A 33 -0.09 -8.93 -7.14
CA PRO A 33 -1.19 -9.48 -7.93
C PRO A 33 -1.61 -10.90 -7.50
N VAL A 34 -0.73 -11.62 -6.81
CA VAL A 34 -0.94 -13.02 -6.41
C VAL A 34 -1.36 -13.20 -4.95
N ALA A 35 -1.44 -12.11 -4.17
CA ALA A 35 -1.65 -12.21 -2.73
C ALA A 35 -3.12 -12.50 -2.34
N GLY A 36 -4.09 -12.11 -3.16
CA GLY A 36 -5.51 -12.22 -2.79
C GLY A 36 -5.78 -11.47 -1.48
N ASP A 37 -6.44 -12.11 -0.52
CA ASP A 37 -6.66 -11.54 0.82
C ASP A 37 -5.37 -11.45 1.64
N GLU A 38 -4.30 -12.18 1.31
CA GLU A 38 -3.05 -12.24 2.08
C GLU A 38 -2.03 -11.15 1.71
N ALA A 39 -2.50 -9.96 1.31
CA ALA A 39 -1.63 -8.85 0.89
C ALA A 39 -0.68 -8.36 2.00
N TRP A 40 -0.98 -8.63 3.26
CA TRP A 40 -0.14 -8.26 4.40
C TRP A 40 1.16 -9.07 4.50
N SER A 41 1.14 -10.35 4.10
CA SER A 41 2.32 -11.22 4.22
C SER A 41 3.52 -10.69 3.41
N PRO A 42 3.40 -10.44 2.09
CA PRO A 42 4.50 -9.83 1.34
C PRO A 42 4.80 -8.40 1.79
N ALA A 43 3.80 -7.63 2.23
CA ALA A 43 4.04 -6.28 2.74
C ALA A 43 4.98 -6.29 3.97
N TYR A 44 4.81 -7.23 4.90
CA TYR A 44 5.69 -7.36 6.07
C TYR A 44 7.08 -7.94 5.74
N GLU A 45 7.23 -8.59 4.59
CA GLU A 45 8.52 -9.06 4.07
C GLU A 45 9.31 -7.94 3.37
N GLU A 46 8.67 -6.83 3.00
CA GLU A 46 9.34 -5.70 2.35
C GLU A 46 10.39 -5.07 3.29
N PRO A 47 11.69 -5.10 2.93
CA PRO A 47 12.75 -4.62 3.81
C PRO A 47 12.65 -3.11 4.10
N GLU A 48 11.97 -2.37 3.22
CA GLU A 48 11.77 -0.92 3.34
C GLU A 48 10.56 -0.53 4.19
N LEU A 49 9.67 -1.47 4.56
CA LEU A 49 8.44 -1.14 5.28
C LEU A 49 8.76 -0.51 6.64
N TYR A 50 9.57 -1.18 7.46
CA TYR A 50 9.88 -0.70 8.81
C TYR A 50 10.74 0.58 8.81
N PRO A 51 11.81 0.70 7.98
CA PRO A 51 12.54 1.96 7.86
C PRO A 51 11.66 3.14 7.47
N TRP A 52 10.74 2.96 6.51
CA TRP A 52 9.80 3.99 6.09
C TRP A 52 8.80 4.35 7.21
N LEU A 53 8.24 3.35 7.89
CA LEU A 53 7.25 3.56 8.94
C LEU A 53 7.87 4.30 10.15
N LEU A 54 9.06 3.89 10.56
CA LEU A 54 9.75 4.46 11.72
C LEU A 54 10.37 5.84 11.44
N SER A 55 10.50 6.24 10.18
CA SER A 55 10.93 7.60 9.83
C SER A 55 9.79 8.62 9.88
N GLN A 56 8.53 8.18 9.97
CA GLN A 56 7.39 9.09 10.04
C GLN A 56 7.34 9.77 11.42
N GLY A 57 7.30 11.10 11.40
CA GLY A 57 7.09 11.94 12.58
C GLY A 57 6.16 13.09 12.22
N ARG A 58 5.51 13.69 13.22
CA ARG A 58 4.85 14.97 13.00
C ARG A 58 5.92 16.05 13.01
N ASP A 59 6.04 16.79 11.92
CA ASP A 59 6.76 18.05 11.93
C ASP A 59 5.98 19.02 12.83
N THR A 60 6.42 19.17 14.07
CA THR A 60 5.93 20.20 14.99
C THR A 60 6.84 21.42 14.86
N SER A 61 6.78 22.10 13.72
CA SER A 61 7.38 23.44 13.52
C SER A 61 6.33 24.53 13.56
#